data_AF-A0A652NI20-F1
#
_entry.id   AF-A0A652NI20-F1
#
_cell.length_a   1.000
_cell.length_b   1.000
_cell.length_c   1.000
_cell.angle_alpha   90.00
_cell.angle_beta   90.00
_cell.angle_gamma   90.00
#
_symmetry.space_group_name_H-M   'P 1'
#
loop_
_entity.id
_entity.type
_entity.pdbx_description
1 polymer ?
#
loop_
_entity_poly.entity_id
_entity_poly.type
_entity_poly.pdbx_seq_one_letter_code
_entity_poly.pdbx_strand_id
1 'polypeptide(L)' 'MTESQNAAAAAQAKQQLLARLLAEKGIRRPARDAIPARGATDDLPLSFAQQRLWFLDQLQPGTSIYNLPLAVRVEGPL' A
#
# COMPACT_ATOMS: atom_id res chain seq x y z
N MET A 1 26.85 19.13 -11.60
CA MET A 1 25.46 19.57 -11.93
C MET A 1 24.83 18.80 -13.10
N THR A 2 25.61 18.12 -13.95
CA THR A 2 25.15 17.48 -15.21
C THR A 2 24.57 16.07 -15.05
N GLU A 3 24.99 15.29 -14.05
CA GLU A 3 24.51 13.91 -13.87
C GLU A 3 23.04 13.80 -13.45
N SER A 4 22.57 14.74 -12.63
CA SER A 4 21.18 14.81 -12.18
C SER A 4 20.21 15.10 -13.34
N GLN A 5 20.65 15.86 -14.34
CA GLN A 5 19.86 16.17 -15.54
C GLN A 5 19.73 14.97 -16.48
N ASN A 6 20.78 14.16 -16.61
CA ASN A 6 20.76 12.96 -17.47
C ASN A 6 19.85 11.84 -16.92
N ALA A 7 19.86 11.63 -15.60
CA ALA A 7 18.98 10.61 -14.98
C ALA A 7 17.50 10.99 -15.08
N ALA A 8 17.17 12.27 -14.92
CA ALA A 8 15.81 12.79 -15.10
C ALA A 8 15.34 12.68 -16.56
N ALA A 9 16.21 12.98 -17.52
CA ALA A 9 15.90 12.85 -18.94
C ALA A 9 15.64 11.39 -19.36
N ALA A 10 16.44 10.44 -18.87
CA ALA A 10 16.24 9.01 -19.13
C ALA A 10 14.93 8.49 -18.50
N ALA A 11 14.58 8.94 -17.30
CA ALA A 11 13.31 8.61 -16.65
C ALA A 11 12.09 9.15 -17.44
N GLN A 12 12.18 10.38 -17.95
CA GLN A 12 11.12 10.98 -18.77
C GLN A 12 10.96 10.26 -20.12
N ALA A 13 12.07 9.94 -20.81
CA ALA A 13 12.02 9.20 -22.07
C ALA A 13 11.36 7.82 -21.90
N LYS A 14 11.68 7.11 -20.82
CA LYS A 14 11.04 5.83 -20.47
C LYS A 14 9.55 5.98 -20.20
N GLN A 15 9.13 7.05 -19.51
CA GLN A 15 7.72 7.36 -19.25
C GLN A 15 6.95 7.68 -20.53
N GLN A 16 7.55 8.42 -21.46
CA GLN A 16 6.95 8.75 -22.75
C GLN A 16 6.78 7.51 -23.63
N LEU A 17 7.80 6.64 -23.70
CA LEU A 17 7.71 5.38 -24.44
C LEU A 17 6.62 4.48 -23.86
N LEU A 18 6.54 4.35 -22.54
CA LEU A 18 5.49 3.58 -21.87
C LEU A 18 4.10 4.16 -22.16
N ALA A 19 3.94 5.48 -22.09
CA ALA A 19 2.66 6.13 -22.38
C ALA A 19 2.20 5.88 -23.82
N ARG A 20 3.12 5.91 -24.78
CA ARG A 20 2.84 5.62 -26.19
C ARG A 20 2.43 4.17 -26.41
N LEU A 21 3.17 3.22 -25.83
CA LEU A 21 2.85 1.78 -25.94
C LEU A 21 1.49 1.44 -25.30
N LEU A 22 1.12 2.13 -24.23
CA LEU A 22 -0.19 1.98 -23.59
C LEU A 22 -1.31 2.55 -24.48
N ALA A 23 -1.09 3.69 -25.13
CA ALA A 23 -2.06 4.29 -26.06
C ALA A 23 -2.27 3.44 -27.32
N GLU A 24 -1.19 2.93 -27.93
CA GLU A 24 -1.25 2.05 -29.11
C GLU A 24 -1.97 0.73 -28.82
N LYS A 25 -1.85 0.20 -27.60
CA LYS A 25 -2.56 -1.00 -27.16
C LYS A 25 -3.99 -0.75 -26.66
N GLY A 26 -4.47 0.50 -26.70
CA GLY A 26 -5.78 0.88 -26.16
C GLY A 26 -5.90 0.71 -24.63
N ILE A 27 -4.79 0.47 -23.94
CA ILE A 27 -4.72 0.31 -22.49
C ILE A 27 -4.67 1.72 -21.90
N ARG A 28 -5.83 2.27 -21.55
CA ARG A 28 -5.88 3.48 -20.73
C ARG A 28 -5.23 3.12 -19.39
N ARG A 29 -4.31 3.96 -18.91
CA ARG A 29 -3.88 3.89 -17.50
C ARG A 29 -5.19 3.98 -16.72
N PRO A 30 -5.61 2.93 -15.98
CA PRO A 30 -6.83 3.04 -15.22
C PRO A 30 -6.66 4.28 -14.34
N ALA A 31 -7.60 5.22 -14.45
CA ALA A 31 -7.76 6.21 -13.39
C ALA A 31 -7.73 5.37 -12.11
N ARG A 32 -6.78 5.63 -11.19
CA ARG A 32 -6.57 4.76 -10.02
C ARG A 32 -7.93 4.35 -9.52
N ASP A 33 -8.29 3.07 -9.67
CA ASP A 33 -9.58 2.59 -9.20
C ASP A 33 -9.57 2.89 -7.71
N ALA A 34 -10.26 3.96 -7.34
CA ALA A 34 -10.27 4.43 -5.98
C ALA A 34 -10.94 3.32 -5.19
N ILE A 35 -10.31 2.89 -4.10
CA ILE A 35 -10.97 1.98 -3.18
C ILE A 35 -12.22 2.73 -2.70
N PRO A 36 -13.43 2.25 -3.04
CA PRO A 36 -14.64 2.98 -2.72
C PRO A 36 -14.75 3.12 -1.21
N ALA A 37 -15.19 4.29 -0.75
CA ALA A 37 -15.53 4.45 0.66
C ALA A 37 -16.68 3.48 0.99
N ARG A 38 -16.53 2.77 2.10
CA ARG A 38 -17.57 1.90 2.65
C ARG A 38 -18.69 2.74 3.26
N GLY A 39 -19.94 2.28 3.16
CA GLY A 39 -21.06 2.82 3.92
C GLY A 39 -20.91 2.58 5.44
N ALA A 40 -21.45 3.47 6.26
CA ALA A 40 -21.32 3.39 7.72
C ALA A 40 -22.00 2.15 8.34
N THR A 41 -22.92 1.52 7.62
CA THR A 41 -23.73 0.37 8.07
C THR A 41 -23.40 -0.92 7.32
N ASP A 42 -22.33 -0.95 6.52
CA ASP A 42 -21.98 -2.14 5.75
C ASP A 42 -21.41 -3.21 6.68
N ASP A 43 -21.80 -4.47 6.47
CA ASP A 43 -21.25 -5.61 7.19
C ASP A 43 -19.71 -5.66 7.05
N LEU A 44 -19.04 -5.91 8.17
CA LEU A 44 -17.58 -5.93 8.32
C LEU A 44 -17.07 -7.36 8.57
N PRO A 45 -17.25 -8.30 7.63
CA PRO A 45 -16.70 -9.64 7.82
C PRO A 45 -15.18 -9.54 7.92
N LEU A 46 -14.63 -10.18 8.94
CA LEU A 46 -13.19 -10.35 9.05
C LEU A 46 -12.67 -11.09 7.82
N SER A 47 -11.55 -10.64 7.28
CA SER A 47 -10.78 -11.43 6.32
C SER A 47 -10.39 -12.78 6.93
N PHE A 48 -10.11 -13.77 6.09
CA PHE A 48 -9.68 -15.08 6.54
C PHE A 48 -8.47 -15.01 7.51
N ALA A 49 -7.50 -14.14 7.23
CA ALA A 49 -6.35 -13.94 8.09
C ALA A 49 -6.72 -13.36 9.47
N GLN A 50 -7.67 -12.41 9.50
CA GLN A 50 -8.17 -11.83 10.75
C GLN A 50 -8.98 -12.86 11.57
N GLN A 51 -9.85 -13.65 10.92
CA GLN A 51 -10.61 -14.73 11.59
C GLN A 51 -9.66 -15.75 12.23
N ARG A 52 -8.59 -16.13 11.51
CA ARG A 52 -7.57 -17.05 12.02
C ARG A 52 -6.87 -16.49 13.26
N LEU A 53 -6.42 -15.24 13.21
CA LEU A 53 -5.76 -14.61 14.37
C LEU A 53 -6.70 -14.49 15.57
N TRP A 54 -7.95 -14.09 15.32
CA TRP A 54 -8.98 -14.03 16.37
C TRP A 54 -9.21 -15.39 17.01
N PHE A 55 -9.35 -16.46 16.21
CA PHE A 55 -9.51 -17.81 16.72
C PHE A 55 -8.33 -18.27 17.58
N LEU A 56 -7.09 -17.97 17.15
CA LEU A 56 -5.88 -18.33 17.86
C LEU A 56 -5.76 -17.60 19.21
N ASP A 57 -6.15 -16.33 19.28
CA ASP A 57 -6.20 -15.57 20.53
C ASP A 57 -7.22 -16.15 21.53
N GLN A 58 -8.39 -16.58 21.04
CA GLN A 58 -9.40 -17.23 21.89
C GLN A 58 -8.95 -18.60 22.42
N LEU A 59 -8.11 -19.32 21.67
CA LEU A 59 -7.58 -20.61 22.09
C LEU A 59 -6.54 -20.46 23.22
N GLN A 60 -5.79 -19.36 23.24
CA GLN A 60 -4.73 -19.08 24.23
C GLN A 60 -4.77 -17.62 24.70
N PRO A 61 -5.79 -17.26 25.51
CA PRO A 61 -5.97 -15.88 25.95
C PRO A 61 -4.83 -15.43 26.87
N GLY A 62 -4.52 -14.14 26.82
CA GLY A 62 -3.50 -13.52 27.68
C GLY A 62 -2.05 -13.72 27.21
N THR A 63 -1.84 -14.36 26.06
CA THR A 63 -0.52 -14.50 25.44
C THR A 63 -0.23 -13.32 24.49
N SER A 64 1.04 -12.93 24.35
CA SER A 64 1.45 -11.84 23.46
C SER A 64 2.05 -12.33 22.14
N ILE A 65 1.83 -13.60 21.78
CA ILE A 65 2.51 -14.29 20.68
C ILE A 65 2.25 -13.63 19.31
N TYR A 66 1.09 -12.98 19.16
CA TYR A 66 0.68 -12.32 17.92
C TYR A 66 0.83 -10.80 17.94
N ASN A 67 1.47 -10.24 18.99
CA ASN A 67 1.78 -8.82 19.03
C ASN A 67 3.05 -8.54 18.21
N LEU A 68 3.04 -7.43 17.47
CA LEU A 68 4.21 -6.93 16.75
C LEU A 68 4.72 -5.65 17.45
N PRO A 69 5.49 -5.78 18.55
CA PRO A 69 5.96 -4.61 19.28
C PRO A 69 6.93 -3.80 18.43
N LEU A 70 6.74 -2.48 18.44
CA LEU A 70 7.65 -1.52 17.83
C LEU A 70 7.95 -0.42 18.84
N ALA A 71 9.23 -0.07 19.00
CA ALA A 71 9.67 1.06 19.80
C ALA A 71 10.37 2.08 18.91
N VAL A 72 10.02 3.35 19.09
CA VAL A 72 10.66 4.48 18.39
C VAL A 72 11.19 5.48 19.41
N ARG A 73 12.38 6.03 19.14
CA ARG A 73 12.98 7.10 19.95
C ARG A 73 12.69 8.43 19.26
N VAL A 74 12.10 9.35 20.00
CA VAL A 74 11.84 10.73 19.55
C VAL A 74 12.82 11.65 20.27
N GLU A 75 13.49 12.52 19.52
CA GLU A 75 14.41 13.53 20.03
C GLU A 75 13.95 14.92 19.60
N GLY A 76 14.01 15.89 20.52
CA GLY A 76 13.55 17.27 20.32
C GLY A 76 12.63 17.75 21.44
N PRO A 77 12.22 19.03 21.43
CA PRO A 77 11.13 19.49 22.29
C PRO A 77 9.84 18.76 21.89
N LEU A 78 9.22 18.10 22.87
CA LEU A 78 7.94 17.39 22.74
C LEU A 78 6.77 18.37 22.68
#